data_AF-W5PBM8-F1
#
_entry.id   AF-W5PBM8-F1
#
_cell.length_a   1.000
_cell.length_b   1.000
_cell.length_c   1.000
_cell.angle_alpha   90.00
_cell.angle_beta   90.00
_cell.angle_gamma   90.00
#
_symmetry.space_group_name_H-M   'P 1'
#
loop_
_entity.id
_entity.type
_entity.pdbx_description
1 polymer ?
#
loop_
_entity_poly.entity_id
_entity_poly.type
_entity_poly.pdbx_seq_one_letter_code
_entity_poly.pdbx_strand_id
1 'polypeptide(L)'
;SPRDFMDAFLTRMQQVRLGARGSVFWDQEENLLSCALDIFFAKVETTSTTLRYGLLVLLMYPQVTKEKSMKPTDTPRGGRRAPRHCETNGGMSVNDQYPVECKAFLGLAPVTLVLGSTDPKGTTVFPLLHSILHNSDQFQDPSSFQPERFLDANGAFQKSPAFLPFSAGQ
;
A
#
# COMPACT_ATOMS: atom_id res chain seq x y z
N SER A 1 -27.87 -6.56 -6.63
CA SER A 1 -26.39 -6.52 -6.64
C SER A 1 -25.93 -5.84 -5.38
N PRO A 2 -24.92 -6.36 -4.64
CA PRO A 2 -24.44 -5.74 -3.42
C PRO A 2 -23.76 -4.39 -3.72
N ARG A 3 -23.95 -3.39 -2.86
CA ARG A 3 -23.42 -2.02 -3.07
C ARG A 3 -22.10 -1.78 -2.36
N ASP A 4 -21.85 -2.51 -1.29
CA ASP A 4 -20.65 -2.40 -0.47
C ASP A 4 -20.26 -3.77 0.11
N PHE A 5 -19.19 -3.78 0.92
CA PHE A 5 -18.68 -4.98 1.57
C PHE A 5 -19.72 -5.64 2.48
N MET A 6 -20.51 -4.86 3.23
CA MET A 6 -21.49 -5.39 4.16
C MET A 6 -22.64 -6.06 3.40
N ASP A 7 -23.17 -5.40 2.37
CA ASP A 7 -24.18 -5.96 1.47
C ASP A 7 -23.69 -7.28 0.83
N ALA A 8 -22.43 -7.31 0.38
CA ALA A 8 -21.83 -8.49 -0.24
C ALA A 8 -21.66 -9.64 0.76
N PHE A 9 -21.18 -9.34 1.98
CA PHE A 9 -20.98 -10.33 3.04
C PHE A 9 -22.32 -10.92 3.51
N LEU A 10 -23.33 -10.08 3.74
CA LEU A 10 -24.69 -10.51 4.12
C LEU A 10 -25.33 -11.37 3.03
N THR A 11 -25.19 -10.97 1.76
CA THR A 11 -25.65 -11.78 0.63
C THR A 11 -24.99 -13.16 0.63
N ARG A 12 -23.68 -13.22 0.90
CA ARG A 12 -22.94 -14.49 0.97
C ARG A 12 -23.38 -15.35 2.16
N MET A 13 -23.62 -14.76 3.32
CA MET A 13 -24.15 -15.47 4.49
C MET A 13 -25.51 -16.12 4.19
N GLN A 14 -26.41 -15.40 3.51
CA GLN A 14 -27.73 -15.94 3.11
C GLN A 14 -27.60 -17.12 2.15
N GLN A 15 -26.70 -17.05 1.17
CA GLN A 15 -26.44 -18.17 0.25
C GLN A 15 -25.88 -19.41 0.95
N VAL A 16 -24.95 -19.19 1.90
CA VAL A 16 -24.32 -20.27 2.66
C VAL A 16 -25.35 -20.97 3.54
N ARG A 17 -26.22 -20.20 4.22
CA ARG A 17 -27.35 -20.72 5.02
C ARG A 17 -28.28 -21.66 4.23
N LEU A 18 -28.38 -21.48 2.92
CA LEU A 18 -29.28 -22.24 2.06
C LEU A 18 -28.70 -23.57 1.54
N GLY A 19 -27.44 -23.94 1.82
CA GLY A 19 -26.92 -25.20 1.24
C GLY A 19 -25.54 -25.74 1.59
N ALA A 20 -24.74 -25.14 2.47
CA ALA A 20 -23.33 -25.55 2.63
C ALA A 20 -22.82 -25.70 4.08
N ARG A 21 -23.39 -26.58 4.93
CA ARG A 21 -23.00 -26.75 6.36
C ARG A 21 -21.46 -26.84 6.52
N GLY A 22 -20.86 -25.99 7.36
CA GLY A 22 -19.41 -26.04 7.69
C GLY A 22 -18.54 -24.87 7.18
N SER A 23 -19.13 -23.82 6.63
CA SER A 23 -18.43 -22.60 6.22
C SER A 23 -18.19 -21.61 7.38
N VAL A 24 -17.11 -20.84 7.32
CA VAL A 24 -16.83 -19.71 8.25
C VAL A 24 -17.91 -18.60 8.23
N PHE A 25 -18.80 -18.62 7.23
CA PHE A 25 -19.91 -17.69 7.09
C PHE A 25 -21.23 -18.21 7.67
N TRP A 26 -21.24 -19.36 8.37
CA TRP A 26 -22.45 -19.83 9.06
C TRP A 26 -22.67 -19.05 10.35
N ASP A 27 -23.74 -18.28 10.37
CA ASP A 27 -24.40 -17.78 11.58
C ASP A 27 -23.56 -16.95 12.55
N GLN A 28 -22.50 -16.29 12.07
CA GLN A 28 -21.67 -15.40 12.88
C GLN A 28 -21.71 -13.97 12.35
N GLU A 29 -22.68 -13.19 12.83
CA GLU A 29 -22.67 -11.73 12.69
C GLU A 29 -21.40 -11.12 13.33
N GLU A 30 -20.85 -11.77 14.34
CA GLU A 30 -19.56 -11.42 14.95
C GLU A 30 -18.40 -11.48 13.95
N ASN A 31 -18.40 -12.42 12.99
CA ASN A 31 -17.37 -12.48 11.95
C ASN A 31 -17.49 -11.32 10.97
N LEU A 32 -18.72 -10.90 10.63
CA LEU A 32 -18.93 -9.71 9.82
C LEU A 32 -18.36 -8.48 10.52
N LEU A 33 -18.66 -8.31 11.81
CA LEU A 33 -18.15 -7.19 12.61
C LEU A 33 -16.62 -7.23 12.72
N SER A 34 -16.03 -8.39 13.01
CA SER A 34 -14.58 -8.57 13.10
C SER A 34 -13.91 -8.22 11.78
N CYS A 35 -14.37 -8.78 10.65
CA CYS A 35 -13.79 -8.47 9.34
C CYS A 35 -13.95 -6.99 8.97
N ALA A 36 -15.08 -6.36 9.28
CA ALA A 36 -15.30 -4.95 9.02
C ALA A 36 -14.34 -4.06 9.84
N LEU A 37 -14.16 -4.38 11.12
CA LEU A 37 -13.21 -3.69 12.00
C LEU A 37 -11.77 -3.90 11.55
N ASP A 38 -11.38 -5.12 11.20
CA ASP A 38 -10.05 -5.44 10.68
C ASP A 38 -9.74 -4.62 9.43
N ILE A 39 -10.67 -4.60 8.47
CA ILE A 39 -10.53 -3.80 7.24
C ILE A 39 -10.43 -2.32 7.57
N PHE A 40 -11.22 -1.82 8.52
CA PHE A 40 -11.22 -0.41 8.90
C PHE A 40 -9.89 0.01 9.53
N PHE A 41 -9.44 -0.69 10.58
CA PHE A 41 -8.20 -0.36 11.27
C PHE A 41 -6.98 -0.56 10.38
N ALA A 42 -6.92 -1.68 9.64
CA ALA A 42 -5.82 -1.94 8.71
C ALA A 42 -5.66 -0.83 7.65
N LYS A 43 -6.76 -0.22 7.21
CA LYS A 43 -6.73 0.84 6.19
C LYS A 43 -6.44 2.22 6.77
N VAL A 44 -7.12 2.60 7.86
CA VAL A 44 -7.08 3.97 8.38
C VAL A 44 -5.70 4.31 8.92
N GLU A 45 -5.15 3.45 9.78
CA GLU A 45 -3.88 3.72 10.45
C GLU A 45 -2.72 3.77 9.45
N THR A 46 -2.64 2.79 8.56
CA THR A 46 -1.55 2.66 7.58
C THR A 46 -1.58 3.79 6.55
N THR A 47 -2.77 4.14 6.03
CA THR A 47 -2.92 5.19 5.02
C THR A 47 -2.68 6.57 5.62
N SER A 48 -3.25 6.85 6.80
CA SER A 48 -3.04 8.12 7.51
C SER A 48 -1.57 8.37 7.82
N THR A 49 -0.88 7.35 8.33
CA THR A 49 0.54 7.41 8.64
C THR A 49 1.38 7.66 7.39
N THR A 50 1.10 6.93 6.30
CA THR A 50 1.78 7.11 5.01
C THR A 50 1.61 8.54 4.48
N LEU A 51 0.39 9.09 4.55
CA LEU A 51 0.13 10.46 4.09
C LEU A 51 0.82 11.50 4.98
N ARG A 52 0.74 11.36 6.31
CA ARG A 52 1.35 12.27 7.27
C ARG A 52 2.86 12.38 7.06
N TYR A 53 3.55 11.25 7.04
CA TYR A 53 5.00 11.23 6.85
C TYR A 53 5.39 11.53 5.40
N GLY A 54 4.58 11.12 4.41
CA GLY A 54 4.78 11.51 3.02
C GLY A 54 4.76 13.02 2.82
N LEU A 55 3.81 13.73 3.45
CA LEU A 55 3.78 15.19 3.46
C LEU A 55 4.97 15.80 4.20
N LEU A 56 5.37 15.21 5.34
CA LEU A 56 6.55 15.66 6.08
C LEU A 56 7.83 15.57 5.24
N VAL A 57 8.04 14.47 4.52
CA VAL A 57 9.16 14.29 3.60
C VAL A 57 9.12 15.35 2.50
N LEU A 58 7.97 15.63 1.89
CA LEU A 58 7.86 16.69 0.88
C LEU A 58 8.21 18.08 1.41
N LEU A 59 7.95 18.35 2.70
CA LEU A 59 8.34 19.60 3.37
C LEU A 59 9.83 19.66 3.70
N MET A 60 10.45 18.54 4.09
CA MET A 60 11.89 18.46 4.37
C MET A 60 12.75 18.51 3.10
N TYR A 61 12.21 18.09 1.95
CA TYR A 61 12.87 18.09 0.65
C TYR A 61 12.17 19.07 -0.32
N PRO A 62 12.22 20.39 -0.10
CA PRO A 62 11.53 21.36 -0.95
C PRO A 62 12.03 21.37 -2.41
N GLN A 63 13.27 20.93 -2.66
CA GLN A 63 13.84 20.77 -4.00
C GLN A 63 13.03 19.81 -4.87
N VAL A 64 12.54 18.72 -4.27
CA VAL A 64 11.67 17.72 -4.90
C VAL A 64 10.33 18.33 -5.29
N THR A 65 9.75 19.11 -4.38
CA THR A 65 8.44 19.73 -4.59
C THR A 65 8.53 20.83 -5.66
N LYS A 66 9.63 21.58 -5.68
CA LYS A 66 9.92 22.59 -6.71
C LYS A 66 10.09 21.94 -8.08
N GLU A 67 10.92 20.90 -8.20
CA GLU A 67 11.12 20.19 -9.46
C GLU A 67 9.80 19.66 -10.04
N LYS A 68 8.92 19.10 -9.20
CA LYS A 68 7.57 18.67 -9.59
C LYS A 68 6.67 19.81 -10.05
N SER A 69 6.74 20.96 -9.39
CA SER A 69 5.95 22.14 -9.76
C SER A 69 6.44 22.76 -11.08
N MET A 70 7.71 22.55 -11.43
CA MET A 70 8.37 23.12 -12.61
C MET A 70 8.34 22.21 -13.82
N LYS A 71 8.38 20.88 -13.66
CA LYS A 71 8.19 19.93 -14.76
C LYS A 71 6.73 20.02 -15.23
N PRO A 72 6.45 20.60 -16.40
CA PRO A 72 5.09 20.63 -16.91
C PRO A 72 4.67 19.18 -17.08
N THR A 73 3.54 18.82 -16.48
CA THR A 73 2.84 17.63 -16.94
C THR A 73 2.45 17.95 -18.38
N ASP A 74 3.12 17.38 -19.38
CA ASP A 74 2.93 17.70 -20.82
C ASP A 74 1.51 17.45 -21.35
N THR A 75 0.61 16.97 -20.50
CA THR A 75 -0.82 17.00 -20.77
C THR A 75 -1.34 18.39 -20.42
N PRO A 76 -1.93 19.15 -21.38
CA PRO A 76 -2.62 20.38 -21.04
C PRO A 76 -3.76 20.03 -20.09
N ARG A 77 -3.52 20.15 -18.78
CA ARG A 77 -4.55 20.13 -17.75
C ARG A 77 -5.32 21.42 -17.93
N GLY A 78 -6.25 21.39 -18.88
CA GLY A 78 -7.34 22.36 -18.96
C GLY A 78 -7.93 22.53 -17.56
N GLY A 79 -8.11 23.79 -17.16
CA GLY A 79 -8.30 24.19 -15.78
C GLY A 79 -9.31 23.35 -14.97
N ARG A 80 -9.04 23.27 -13.65
CA ARG A 80 -9.95 22.74 -12.62
C ARG A 80 -10.45 21.30 -12.80
N ARG A 81 -9.70 20.40 -13.47
CA ARG A 81 -10.00 18.96 -13.37
C ARG A 81 -9.25 18.34 -12.21
N ALA A 82 -9.99 17.70 -11.30
CA ALA A 82 -9.41 16.88 -10.24
C ALA A 82 -8.51 15.80 -10.86
N PRO A 83 -7.37 15.47 -10.21
CA PRO A 83 -6.55 14.33 -10.62
C PRO A 83 -7.44 13.08 -10.72
N ARG A 84 -7.46 12.44 -11.88
CA ARG A 84 -8.07 11.11 -12.03
C ARG A 84 -6.97 10.06 -11.86
N HIS A 85 -7.35 8.91 -11.32
CA HIS A 85 -6.48 7.74 -11.37
C HIS A 85 -6.28 7.36 -12.85
N CYS A 86 -5.07 7.55 -13.36
CA CYS A 86 -4.73 7.25 -14.75
C CYS A 86 -4.22 5.81 -14.82
N GLU A 87 -5.10 4.82 -14.96
CA GLU A 87 -4.69 3.51 -15.51
C GLU A 87 -4.58 3.67 -17.02
N THR A 88 -3.58 4.42 -17.49
CA THR A 88 -3.27 4.44 -18.93
C THR A 88 -2.15 3.43 -19.14
N ASN A 89 -2.50 2.32 -19.79
CA ASN A 89 -1.56 1.33 -20.33
C ASN A 89 -0.36 2.04 -20.97
N GLY A 90 0.81 2.06 -20.33
CA GLY A 90 2.00 2.70 -20.92
C GLY A 90 3.08 3.25 -19.99
N GLY A 91 3.01 3.03 -18.68
CA GLY A 91 4.11 3.34 -17.76
C GLY A 91 3.69 4.29 -16.64
N MET A 92 4.08 3.93 -15.41
CA MET A 92 3.90 4.81 -14.26
C MET A 92 4.80 6.05 -14.44
N SER A 93 4.20 7.21 -14.23
CA SER A 93 4.86 8.50 -14.41
C SER A 93 5.88 8.76 -13.30
N VAL A 94 6.80 9.70 -13.51
CA VAL A 94 7.76 10.17 -12.49
C VAL A 94 7.08 10.59 -11.16
N ASN A 95 5.78 10.88 -11.16
CA ASN A 95 5.03 11.19 -9.95
C ASN A 95 4.69 9.97 -9.08
N ASP A 96 4.54 8.79 -9.69
CA ASP A 96 4.17 7.54 -9.02
C ASP A 96 5.33 6.94 -8.21
N GLN A 97 6.54 7.41 -8.51
CA GLN A 97 7.78 7.08 -7.84
C GLN A 97 7.82 7.53 -6.36
N TYR A 98 7.25 8.69 -6.07
CA TYR A 98 7.36 9.32 -4.77
C TYR A 98 6.60 8.58 -3.66
N PRO A 99 5.34 8.16 -3.87
CA PRO A 99 4.67 7.29 -2.91
C PRO A 99 5.43 6.00 -2.62
N VAL A 100 6.12 5.43 -3.61
CA VAL A 100 6.93 4.22 -3.49
C VAL A 100 8.18 4.51 -2.65
N GLU A 101 8.94 5.56 -2.99
CA GLU A 101 10.12 5.96 -2.22
C GLU A 101 9.77 6.38 -0.79
N CYS A 102 8.68 7.13 -0.57
CA CYS A 102 8.25 7.47 0.78
C CYS A 102 7.98 6.22 1.61
N LYS A 103 7.34 5.20 1.05
CA LYS A 103 7.09 3.93 1.77
C LYS A 103 8.38 3.17 2.06
N ALA A 104 9.31 3.15 1.12
CA ALA A 104 10.62 2.51 1.30
C ALA A 104 11.44 3.23 2.39
N PHE A 105 11.63 4.53 2.23
CA PHE A 105 12.41 5.41 3.12
C PHE A 105 11.86 5.42 4.54
N LEU A 106 10.53 5.48 4.71
CA LEU A 106 9.92 5.51 6.04
C LEU A 106 9.79 4.12 6.67
N GLY A 107 10.11 3.04 5.94
CA GLY A 107 9.94 1.67 6.40
C GLY A 107 8.51 1.35 6.85
N LEU A 108 7.51 2.05 6.31
CA LEU A 108 6.11 1.93 6.72
C LEU A 108 5.52 0.61 6.21
N ALA A 109 5.67 -0.45 7.00
CA ALA A 109 4.90 -1.66 6.86
C ALA A 109 3.53 -1.51 7.54
N PRO A 110 2.46 -2.13 7.02
CA PRO A 110 1.21 -2.30 7.73
C PRO A 110 1.47 -2.90 9.11
N VAL A 111 0.98 -2.22 10.15
CA VAL A 111 1.06 -2.67 11.55
C VAL A 111 0.50 -4.09 11.71
N THR A 112 -0.47 -4.48 10.88
CA THR A 112 -1.06 -5.82 10.84
C THR A 112 -0.07 -6.93 10.51
N LEU A 113 1.03 -6.65 9.79
CA LEU A 113 2.08 -7.64 9.49
C LEU A 113 3.08 -7.83 10.63
N VAL A 114 3.08 -6.91 11.60
CA VAL A 114 3.90 -7.01 12.83
C VAL A 114 3.25 -7.96 13.85
N LEU A 115 1.98 -8.36 13.65
CA LEU A 115 1.29 -9.30 14.53
C LEU A 115 1.70 -10.78 14.35
N GLY A 116 2.62 -11.05 13.41
CA GLY A 116 3.26 -12.35 13.26
C GLY A 116 2.42 -13.37 12.48
N SER A 117 3.07 -14.11 11.58
CA SER A 117 2.47 -15.26 10.89
C SER A 117 2.80 -16.53 11.67
N THR A 118 1.85 -17.43 11.84
CA THR A 118 2.08 -18.68 12.56
C THR A 118 2.53 -19.77 11.59
N ASP A 119 3.66 -20.42 11.87
CA ASP A 119 4.10 -21.59 11.11
C ASP A 119 3.16 -22.78 11.33
N PRO A 120 3.21 -23.83 10.49
CA PRO A 120 2.34 -25.01 10.65
C PRO A 120 2.49 -25.74 11.99
N LYS A 121 3.52 -25.43 12.79
CA LYS A 121 3.79 -26.02 14.10
C LYS A 121 3.40 -25.09 15.26
N GLY A 122 2.81 -23.93 14.99
CA GLY A 122 2.34 -22.98 16.01
C GLY A 122 3.36 -21.90 16.40
N THR A 123 4.52 -21.84 15.75
CA THR A 123 5.58 -20.84 16.02
C THR A 123 5.22 -19.51 15.35
N THR A 124 5.19 -18.43 16.12
CA THR A 124 5.00 -17.08 15.59
C THR A 124 6.27 -16.58 14.90
N VAL A 125 6.15 -16.16 13.65
CA VAL A 125 7.22 -15.61 12.81
C VAL A 125 6.96 -14.12 12.58
N PHE A 126 7.96 -13.29 12.87
CA PHE A 126 7.88 -11.84 12.69
C PHE A 126 8.73 -11.40 11.48
N PRO A 127 8.12 -11.08 10.33
CA PRO A 127 8.87 -10.58 9.19
C PRO A 127 9.32 -9.14 9.46
N LEU A 128 10.63 -8.93 9.59
CA LEU A 128 11.22 -7.60 9.78
C LEU A 128 11.31 -6.84 8.45
N LEU A 129 10.16 -6.41 7.92
CA LEU A 129 10.07 -5.71 6.62
C LEU A 129 10.92 -4.44 6.57
N HIS A 130 11.07 -3.74 7.69
CA HIS A 130 11.96 -2.59 7.80
C HIS A 130 13.41 -2.94 7.40
N SER A 131 13.91 -4.12 7.80
CA SER A 131 15.26 -4.58 7.48
C SER A 131 15.44 -4.84 5.99
N ILE A 132 14.39 -5.30 5.30
CA ILE A 132 14.44 -5.54 3.85
C ILE A 132 14.48 -4.20 3.10
N LEU A 133 13.62 -3.25 3.50
CA LEU A 133 13.57 -1.91 2.92
C LEU A 133 14.83 -1.07 3.21
N HIS A 134 15.57 -1.41 4.26
CA HIS A 134 16.83 -0.77 4.64
C HIS A 134 18.09 -1.60 4.34
N ASN A 135 17.98 -2.65 3.54
CA ASN A 135 19.13 -3.47 3.19
C ASN A 135 20.05 -2.74 2.19
N SER A 136 21.29 -2.44 2.59
CA SER A 136 22.29 -1.78 1.75
C SER A 136 22.70 -2.59 0.51
N ASP A 137 22.52 -3.92 0.54
CA ASP A 137 22.81 -4.79 -0.61
C ASP A 137 21.73 -4.69 -1.70
N GLN A 138 20.54 -4.20 -1.34
CA GLN A 138 19.39 -4.06 -2.25
C GLN A 138 19.12 -2.60 -2.61
N PHE A 139 19.42 -1.67 -1.70
CA PHE A 139 19.14 -0.25 -1.84
C PHE A 139 20.38 0.57 -1.46
N GLN A 140 20.91 1.34 -2.42
CA GLN A 140 22.04 2.24 -2.16
C GLN A 140 21.62 3.38 -1.21
N ASP A 141 22.36 3.60 -0.12
CA ASP A 141 22.05 4.61 0.91
C ASP A 141 20.57 4.58 1.33
N PRO A 142 20.10 3.49 1.97
CA PRO A 142 18.69 3.30 2.29
C PRO A 142 18.16 4.33 3.30
N SER A 143 19.03 4.92 4.11
CA SER A 143 18.70 5.97 5.08
C SER A 143 18.58 7.37 4.46
N SER A 144 18.74 7.50 3.15
CA SER A 144 18.60 8.76 2.41
C SER A 144 17.38 8.69 1.50
N PHE A 145 16.53 9.73 1.55
CA PHE A 145 15.39 9.85 0.66
C PHE A 145 15.87 10.15 -0.76
N GLN A 146 15.70 9.18 -1.66
CA GLN A 146 16.17 9.24 -3.05
C GLN A 146 15.00 8.95 -3.99
N PRO A 147 14.28 9.97 -4.45
CA PRO A 147 13.18 9.79 -5.37
C PRO A 147 13.57 9.03 -6.63
N GLU A 148 14.82 9.06 -7.08
CA GLU A 148 15.23 8.37 -8.31
C GLU A 148 15.47 6.86 -8.11
N ARG A 149 15.43 6.35 -6.87
CA ARG A 149 15.76 4.96 -6.49
C ARG A 149 15.02 3.87 -7.27
N PHE A 150 13.79 4.15 -7.67
CA PHE A 150 12.96 3.22 -8.44
C PHE A 150 12.75 3.71 -9.88
N LEU A 151 13.72 4.45 -10.43
CA LEU A 151 13.81 4.78 -11.85
C LEU A 151 14.94 3.99 -12.52
N ASP A 152 14.74 3.59 -13.77
CA ASP A 152 15.79 3.04 -14.62
C ASP A 152 16.64 4.14 -15.27
N ALA A 153 17.65 3.75 -16.07
CA ALA A 153 18.52 4.67 -16.78
C ALA A 153 17.80 5.59 -17.78
N ASN A 154 16.58 5.25 -18.20
CA ASN A 154 15.74 6.05 -19.08
C ASN A 154 14.76 6.94 -18.31
N GLY A 155 14.79 6.92 -16.97
CA GLY A 155 13.87 7.64 -16.11
C GLY A 155 12.48 7.01 -16.03
N ALA A 156 12.31 5.76 -16.49
CA ALA A 156 11.06 5.02 -16.37
C ALA A 156 10.99 4.31 -15.01
N PHE A 157 9.79 4.19 -14.46
CA PHE A 157 9.60 3.50 -13.18
C PHE A 157 10.02 2.02 -13.26
N GLN A 158 10.90 1.60 -12.36
CA GLN A 158 11.40 0.25 -12.20
C GLN A 158 11.14 -0.27 -10.79
N LYS A 159 10.23 -1.24 -10.66
CA LYS A 159 9.93 -1.87 -9.37
C LYS A 159 11.09 -2.75 -8.90
N SER A 160 11.55 -2.57 -7.67
CA SER A 160 12.49 -3.50 -7.03
C SER A 160 11.74 -4.73 -6.46
N PRO A 161 12.23 -5.96 -6.67
CA PRO A 161 11.70 -7.16 -6.00
C PRO A 161 11.80 -7.09 -4.47
N ALA A 162 12.77 -6.35 -3.93
CA ALA A 162 12.95 -6.15 -2.49
C ALA A 162 11.94 -5.13 -1.91
N PHE A 163 11.16 -4.44 -2.74
CA PHE A 163 10.12 -3.52 -2.28
C PHE A 163 8.85 -4.29 -1.86
N LEU A 164 8.83 -4.70 -0.59
CA LEU A 164 7.75 -5.49 0.01
C LEU A 164 7.04 -4.75 1.17
N PRO A 165 6.50 -3.53 0.95
CA PRO A 165 5.80 -2.80 2.00
C PRO A 165 4.48 -3.49 2.38
N PHE A 166 3.99 -4.46 1.60
CA PHE A 166 2.75 -5.20 1.86
C PHE A 166 3.01 -6.67 2.19
N SER A 167 4.23 -7.02 2.63
CA SER A 167 4.69 -8.41 2.79
C SER A 167 4.63 -9.23 1.49
N ALA A 168 4.86 -10.54 1.61
CA ALA A 168 4.75 -11.53 0.56
C ALA A 168 4.29 -12.88 1.13
N GLY A 169 3.68 -13.71 0.29
CA GLY A 169 3.24 -15.07 0.65
C GLY A 169 1.84 -15.15 1.27
N GLN A 170 1.43 -16.37 1.61
CA GLN A 170 0.27 -16.73 2.44
C GLN A 170 0.75 -17.50 3.66
#